data_AF-A0A7W6C4P6-F1
#
_entry.id   AF-A0A7W6C4P6-F1
#
_cell.length_a   1.000
_cell.length_b   1.000
_cell.length_c   1.000
_cell.angle_alpha   90.00
_cell.angle_beta   90.00
_cell.angle_gamma   90.00
#
_symmetry.space_group_name_H-M   'P 1'
#
loop_
_entity.id
_entity.type
_entity.pdbx_description
1 polymer ?
#
loop_
_entity_poly.entity_id
_entity_poly.type
_entity_poly.pdbx_seq_one_letter_code
_entity_poly.pdbx_strand_id
1 'polypeptide(L)'
;MSIKKPADEKVSNVPPFGLRLLPELKDKIAKAASENNRSMNAEIVARLTLTLEETIWERQKFIDTLNFKQHMLEKAGHMLFRNIAEMRALKNNLEYETALRISQSNTVAALCHAILDSDAEGRLKETADFVLSAAINPDTVTDMDALQEMLDRELGDSDDVPADWEDSLSDEDKKNLNEAKMFVARDGDVELNRLGNRPRKQKPKK
;
A
#
# COMPACT_ATOMS: atom_id res chain seq x y z
N MET A 1 -1.11 -40.22 48.62
CA MET A 1 -1.67 -41.05 47.52
C MET A 1 -1.03 -40.57 46.22
N SER A 2 -0.37 -41.46 45.50
CA SER A 2 0.42 -41.13 44.29
C SER A 2 -0.52 -40.97 43.10
N ILE A 3 -0.61 -39.75 42.56
CA ILE A 3 -1.35 -39.45 41.34
C ILE A 3 -0.47 -39.86 40.16
N LYS A 4 -0.77 -41.01 39.56
CA LYS A 4 -0.14 -41.45 38.30
C LYS A 4 -0.51 -40.45 37.20
N LYS A 5 0.50 -39.94 36.48
CA LYS A 5 0.32 -39.16 35.23
C LYS A 5 -0.52 -39.98 34.22
N PRO A 6 -1.41 -39.36 33.42
CA PRO A 6 -2.08 -40.07 32.34
C PRO A 6 -1.01 -40.57 31.36
N ALA A 7 -1.08 -41.85 31.04
CA ALA A 7 -0.16 -42.48 30.11
C ALA A 7 -0.31 -41.80 28.75
N ASP A 8 0.83 -41.46 28.16
CA ASP A 8 0.95 -41.12 26.75
C ASP A 8 0.37 -42.30 25.96
N GLU A 9 -0.88 -42.18 25.50
CA GLU A 9 -1.62 -43.25 24.85
C GLU A 9 -0.92 -43.56 23.53
N LYS A 10 -0.05 -44.57 23.54
CA LYS A 10 0.53 -45.12 22.32
C LYS A 10 -0.62 -45.45 21.37
N VAL A 11 -0.55 -44.92 20.15
CA VAL A 11 -1.54 -45.10 19.07
C VAL A 11 -1.90 -46.58 18.84
N SER A 12 -1.02 -47.51 19.23
CA SER A 12 -1.28 -48.95 19.26
C SER A 12 -2.45 -49.40 20.15
N ASN A 13 -2.95 -48.54 21.04
CA ASN A 13 -4.04 -48.86 21.97
C ASN A 13 -5.42 -48.37 21.49
N VAL A 14 -5.48 -47.71 20.32
CA VAL A 14 -6.75 -47.27 19.73
C VAL A 14 -7.38 -48.45 18.99
N PRO A 15 -8.62 -48.86 19.33
CA PRO A 15 -9.28 -49.98 18.66
C PRO A 15 -9.49 -49.65 17.16
N PRO A 16 -9.29 -50.63 16.25
CA PRO A 16 -9.41 -50.39 14.83
C PRO A 16 -10.85 -49.99 14.47
N PHE A 17 -11.02 -48.82 13.88
CA PHE A 17 -12.31 -48.34 13.39
C PHE A 17 -12.62 -49.02 12.04
N GLY A 18 -13.60 -49.93 12.02
CA GLY A 18 -13.99 -50.70 10.85
C GLY A 18 -14.80 -49.89 9.82
N LEU A 19 -14.15 -48.92 9.17
CA LEU A 19 -14.78 -48.01 8.22
C LEU A 19 -15.27 -48.77 6.96
N ARG A 20 -16.56 -48.61 6.63
CA ARG A 20 -17.15 -49.17 5.41
C ARG A 20 -17.15 -48.11 4.32
N LEU A 21 -16.28 -48.28 3.32
CA LEU A 21 -16.15 -47.38 2.18
C LEU A 21 -16.66 -48.05 0.91
N LEU A 22 -17.27 -47.26 0.02
CA LEU A 22 -17.51 -47.69 -1.36
C LEU A 22 -16.18 -47.95 -2.06
N PRO A 23 -16.09 -48.93 -2.99
CA PRO A 23 -14.83 -49.30 -3.65
C PRO A 23 -14.15 -48.10 -4.32
N GLU A 24 -14.93 -47.30 -5.07
CA GLU A 24 -14.41 -46.11 -5.76
C GLU A 24 -13.81 -45.08 -4.80
N LEU A 25 -14.42 -44.90 -3.63
CA LEU A 25 -13.94 -43.94 -2.63
C LEU A 25 -12.66 -44.44 -1.97
N LYS A 26 -12.57 -45.75 -1.71
CA LYS A 26 -11.34 -46.38 -1.19
C LYS A 26 -10.17 -46.19 -2.16
N ASP A 27 -10.39 -46.40 -3.45
CA ASP A 27 -9.35 -46.24 -4.48
C ASP A 27 -8.88 -44.78 -4.60
N LYS A 28 -9.81 -43.82 -4.55
CA LYS A 28 -9.47 -42.39 -4.53
C LYS A 28 -8.61 -42.01 -3.32
N ILE A 29 -8.95 -42.50 -2.12
CA ILE A 29 -8.18 -42.23 -0.90
C ILE A 29 -6.81 -42.91 -0.98
N ALA A 30 -6.73 -44.14 -1.48
CA ALA A 30 -5.46 -44.84 -1.65
C ALA A 30 -4.52 -44.11 -2.62
N LYS A 31 -5.05 -43.59 -3.74
CA LYS A 31 -4.29 -42.78 -4.69
C LYS A 31 -3.75 -41.50 -4.03
N ALA A 32 -4.61 -40.75 -3.34
CA ALA A 32 -4.20 -39.52 -2.65
C ALA A 32 -3.17 -39.79 -1.54
N ALA A 33 -3.32 -40.89 -0.79
CA ALA A 33 -2.36 -41.30 0.22
C ALA A 33 -0.98 -41.60 -0.40
N SER A 34 -0.96 -42.26 -1.57
CA SER A 34 0.27 -42.53 -2.32
C SER A 34 0.92 -41.25 -2.84
N GLU A 35 0.14 -40.30 -3.37
CA GLU A 35 0.64 -38.99 -3.85
C GLU A 35 1.25 -38.18 -2.70
N ASN A 36 0.65 -38.26 -1.51
CA ASN A 36 1.09 -37.54 -0.32
C ASN A 36 2.17 -38.27 0.50
N ASN A 37 2.66 -39.43 0.05
CA ASN A 37 3.61 -40.28 0.78
C ASN A 37 3.14 -40.63 2.22
N ARG A 38 1.85 -40.93 2.38
CA ARG A 38 1.22 -41.26 3.68
C ARG A 38 0.52 -42.61 3.62
N SER A 39 0.29 -43.23 4.79
CA SER A 39 -0.58 -44.40 4.87
C SER A 39 -2.03 -43.99 4.62
N MET A 40 -2.86 -44.91 4.13
CA MET A 40 -4.27 -44.64 3.88
C MET A 40 -5.00 -44.13 5.14
N ASN A 41 -4.68 -44.70 6.31
CA ASN A 41 -5.23 -44.23 7.59
C ASN A 41 -4.75 -42.82 7.94
N ALA A 42 -3.47 -42.50 7.71
CA ALA A 42 -2.94 -41.16 7.96
C ALA A 42 -3.58 -40.10 7.05
N GLU A 43 -3.87 -40.44 5.79
CA GLU A 43 -4.58 -39.56 4.86
C GLU A 43 -6.04 -39.33 5.29
N ILE A 44 -6.74 -40.38 5.73
CA ILE A 44 -8.12 -40.27 6.25
C ILE A 44 -8.16 -39.34 7.47
N VAL A 45 -7.26 -39.56 8.43
CA VAL A 45 -7.17 -38.72 9.63
C VAL A 45 -6.83 -37.28 9.23
N ALA A 46 -5.84 -37.05 8.38
CA ALA A 46 -5.45 -35.71 7.96
C ALA A 46 -6.61 -34.93 7.32
N ARG A 47 -7.41 -35.58 6.45
CA ARG A 47 -8.59 -34.94 5.85
C ARG A 47 -9.69 -34.66 6.87
N LEU A 48 -9.95 -35.59 7.77
CA LEU A 48 -10.94 -35.40 8.84
C LEU A 48 -10.52 -34.27 9.78
N THR A 49 -9.26 -34.25 10.19
CA THR A 49 -8.67 -33.17 10.99
C THR A 49 -8.81 -31.84 10.26
N LEU A 50 -8.46 -31.77 8.97
CA LEU A 50 -8.65 -30.55 8.17
C LEU A 50 -10.13 -30.10 8.20
N THR A 51 -11.08 -31.00 7.97
CA THR A 51 -12.51 -30.65 7.98
C THR A 51 -13.06 -30.27 9.36
N LEU A 52 -12.41 -30.70 10.44
CA LEU A 52 -12.85 -30.46 11.83
C LEU A 52 -12.13 -29.27 12.48
N GLU A 53 -10.88 -28.99 12.09
CA GLU A 53 -10.07 -27.87 12.57
C GLU A 53 -10.27 -26.61 11.74
N GLU A 54 -10.40 -26.70 10.41
CA GLU A 54 -10.83 -25.56 9.61
C GLU A 54 -12.34 -25.39 9.80
N THR A 55 -12.72 -24.50 10.71
CA THR A 55 -14.07 -23.96 10.63
C THR A 55 -14.20 -23.28 9.28
N ILE A 56 -15.12 -23.77 8.43
CA ILE A 56 -15.44 -23.19 7.12
C ILE A 56 -15.62 -21.64 7.20
N TRP A 57 -16.04 -21.16 8.38
CA TRP A 57 -16.09 -19.76 8.78
C TRP A 57 -14.77 -19.00 8.76
N GLU A 58 -13.65 -19.59 9.21
CA GLU A 58 -12.32 -18.96 9.16
C GLU A 58 -11.84 -18.80 7.71
N ARG A 59 -12.17 -19.77 6.84
CA ARG A 59 -11.86 -19.67 5.40
C ARG A 59 -12.67 -18.57 4.71
N GLN A 60 -13.97 -18.47 4.99
CA GLN A 60 -14.80 -17.41 4.41
C GLN A 60 -14.33 -16.03 4.89
N LYS A 61 -14.05 -15.89 6.20
CA LYS A 61 -13.49 -14.64 6.76
C LYS A 61 -12.16 -14.29 6.09
N PHE A 62 -11.30 -15.27 5.85
CA PHE A 62 -10.04 -15.04 5.15
C PHE A 62 -10.25 -14.55 3.71
N ILE A 63 -11.18 -15.17 2.98
CA ILE A 63 -11.55 -14.75 1.62
C ILE A 63 -12.09 -13.31 1.62
N ASP A 64 -12.98 -12.99 2.55
CA ASP A 64 -13.55 -11.65 2.68
C ASP A 64 -12.46 -10.61 3.00
N THR A 65 -11.52 -10.94 3.89
CA THR A 65 -10.36 -10.09 4.19
C THR A 65 -9.46 -9.90 2.96
N LEU A 66 -9.22 -10.95 2.17
CA LEU A 66 -8.43 -10.83 0.94
C LEU A 66 -9.11 -9.95 -0.10
N ASN A 67 -10.42 -10.15 -0.31
CA ASN A 67 -11.20 -9.35 -1.24
C ASN A 67 -11.23 -7.87 -0.82
N PHE A 68 -11.38 -7.61 0.48
CA PHE A 68 -11.32 -6.24 1.02
C PHE A 68 -9.94 -5.60 0.78
N LYS A 69 -8.86 -6.32 1.09
CA LYS A 69 -7.49 -5.83 0.86
C LYS A 69 -7.22 -5.58 -0.63
N GLN A 70 -7.71 -6.46 -1.50
CA GLN A 70 -7.59 -6.29 -2.95
C GLN A 70 -8.33 -5.03 -3.42
N HIS A 71 -9.56 -4.82 -2.96
CA HIS A 71 -10.34 -3.62 -3.28
C HIS A 71 -9.66 -2.33 -2.81
N MET A 72 -9.05 -2.35 -1.63
CA MET A 72 -8.28 -1.21 -1.11
C MET A 72 -7.03 -0.93 -1.96
N LEU A 73 -6.33 -1.96 -2.41
CA LEU A 73 -5.19 -1.82 -3.32
C LEU A 73 -5.59 -1.25 -4.68
N GLU A 74 -6.73 -1.70 -5.22
CA GLU A 74 -7.27 -1.17 -6.48
C GLU A 74 -7.62 0.32 -6.35
N LYS A 75 -8.31 0.71 -5.28
CA LYS A 75 -8.60 2.12 -4.98
C LYS A 75 -7.32 2.95 -4.83
N ALA A 76 -6.34 2.48 -4.06
CA ALA A 76 -5.07 3.17 -3.87
C ALA A 76 -4.32 3.33 -5.20
N GLY A 77 -4.31 2.29 -6.03
CA GLY A 77 -3.76 2.34 -7.38
C GLY A 77 -4.41 3.43 -8.23
N HIS A 78 -5.74 3.53 -8.23
CA HIS A 78 -6.45 4.58 -8.96
C HIS A 78 -6.11 6.00 -8.49
N MET A 79 -5.98 6.22 -7.17
CA MET A 79 -5.56 7.52 -6.63
C MET A 79 -4.14 7.89 -7.08
N LEU A 80 -3.21 6.93 -7.03
CA LEU A 80 -1.85 7.14 -7.51
C LEU A 80 -1.81 7.48 -9.00
N PHE A 81 -2.56 6.78 -9.84
CA PHE A 81 -2.63 7.08 -11.27
C PHE A 81 -3.19 8.48 -11.55
N ARG A 82 -4.22 8.91 -10.80
CA ARG A 82 -4.76 10.27 -10.92
C ARG A 82 -3.70 11.31 -10.55
N ASN A 83 -3.05 11.15 -9.40
CA ASN A 83 -2.03 12.10 -8.95
C ASN A 83 -0.86 12.19 -9.95
N ILE A 84 -0.41 11.06 -10.51
CA ILE A 84 0.64 11.05 -11.54
C ILE A 84 0.20 11.81 -12.79
N ALA A 85 -1.06 11.65 -13.23
CA ALA A 85 -1.59 12.37 -14.37
C ALA A 85 -1.67 13.88 -14.11
N GLU A 86 -2.09 14.28 -12.92
CA GLU A 86 -2.15 15.68 -12.49
C GLU A 86 -0.75 16.30 -12.43
N MET A 87 0.22 15.60 -11.83
CA MET A 87 1.63 16.03 -11.78
C MET A 87 2.21 16.25 -13.19
N ARG A 88 1.90 15.35 -14.13
CA ARG A 88 2.32 15.53 -15.53
C ARG A 88 1.65 16.73 -16.20
N ALA A 89 0.36 16.96 -15.94
CA ALA A 89 -0.35 18.12 -16.46
C ALA A 89 0.24 19.43 -15.93
N LEU A 90 0.53 19.49 -14.62
CA LEU A 90 1.17 20.64 -14.00
C LEU A 90 2.57 20.90 -14.57
N LYS A 91 3.37 19.84 -14.78
CA LYS A 91 4.67 19.96 -15.43
C LYS A 91 4.56 20.53 -16.85
N ASN A 92 3.65 20.01 -17.66
CA ASN A 92 3.43 20.52 -19.02
C ASN A 92 2.98 21.99 -19.02
N ASN A 93 2.13 22.38 -18.06
CA ASN A 93 1.70 23.78 -17.91
C ASN A 93 2.88 24.69 -17.53
N LEU A 94 3.76 24.23 -16.64
CA LEU A 94 4.96 24.97 -16.25
C LEU A 94 5.91 25.14 -17.45
N GLU A 95 6.14 24.08 -18.23
CA GLU A 95 6.94 24.13 -19.45
C GLU A 95 6.34 25.08 -20.50
N TYR A 96 5.01 25.12 -20.60
CA TYR A 96 4.32 26.06 -21.49
C TYR A 96 4.49 27.51 -21.03
N GLU A 97 4.30 27.79 -19.74
CA GLU A 97 4.47 29.12 -19.16
C GLU A 97 5.91 29.62 -19.29
N THR A 98 6.91 28.77 -19.06
CA THR A 98 8.32 29.14 -19.24
C THR A 98 8.64 29.44 -20.71
N ALA A 99 8.18 28.61 -21.64
CA ALA A 99 8.33 28.86 -23.07
C ALA A 99 7.66 30.18 -23.50
N LEU A 100 6.47 30.47 -22.97
CA LEU A 100 5.75 31.71 -23.25
C LEU A 100 6.52 32.93 -22.73
N ARG A 101 7.06 32.87 -21.50
CA ARG A 101 7.88 33.94 -20.91
C ARG A 101 9.16 34.18 -21.71
N ILE A 102 9.84 33.11 -22.13
CA ILE A 102 11.03 33.22 -22.99
C ILE A 102 10.66 33.89 -24.31
N SER A 103 9.56 33.47 -24.95
CA SER A 103 9.08 34.10 -26.18
C SER A 103 8.76 35.58 -25.99
N GLN A 104 8.07 35.95 -24.91
CA GLN A 104 7.75 37.35 -24.60
C GLN A 104 9.02 38.17 -24.38
N SER A 105 9.96 37.67 -23.58
CA SER A 105 11.26 38.31 -23.35
C SER A 105 12.01 38.55 -24.67
N ASN A 106 12.06 37.53 -25.54
CA ASN A 106 12.69 37.64 -26.86
C ASN A 106 12.01 38.68 -27.75
N THR A 107 10.67 38.77 -27.75
CA THR A 107 9.95 39.79 -28.53
C THR A 107 10.23 41.19 -28.03
N VAL A 108 10.27 41.39 -26.71
CA VAL A 108 10.61 42.70 -26.11
C VAL A 108 12.05 43.07 -26.46
N ALA A 109 13.00 42.14 -26.34
CA ALA A 109 14.38 42.36 -26.73
C ALA A 109 14.53 42.74 -28.20
N ALA A 110 13.83 42.04 -29.11
CA ALA A 110 13.86 42.33 -30.54
C ALA A 110 13.28 43.74 -30.85
N LEU A 111 12.21 44.14 -30.17
CA LEU A 111 11.66 45.49 -30.30
C LEU A 111 12.63 46.56 -29.78
N CYS A 112 13.28 46.32 -28.63
CA CYS A 112 14.29 47.23 -28.09
C CYS A 112 15.48 47.39 -29.05
N HIS A 113 15.98 46.29 -29.64
CA HIS A 113 17.02 46.35 -30.66
C HIS A 113 16.58 47.13 -31.90
N ALA A 114 15.36 46.91 -32.39
CA ALA A 114 14.82 47.67 -33.53
C ALA A 114 14.68 49.18 -33.23
N ILE A 115 14.35 49.57 -31.99
CA ILE A 115 14.31 50.98 -31.57
C ILE A 115 15.72 51.59 -31.56
N LEU A 116 16.72 50.85 -31.07
CA LEU A 116 18.11 51.31 -31.03
C LEU A 116 18.69 51.53 -32.43
N ASP A 117 18.37 50.63 -33.36
CA ASP A 117 18.82 50.68 -34.77
C ASP A 117 18.10 51.77 -35.59
N SER A 118 16.97 52.29 -35.13
CA SER A 118 16.20 53.34 -35.80
C SER A 118 16.72 54.76 -35.48
N ASP A 119 16.27 55.78 -36.23
CA ASP A 119 16.51 57.21 -35.95
C ASP A 119 15.66 57.77 -34.78
N ALA A 120 15.22 56.91 -33.85
CA ALA A 120 14.41 57.34 -32.70
C ALA A 120 15.13 58.34 -31.77
N GLU A 121 14.36 59.27 -31.20
CA GLU A 121 14.85 60.30 -30.28
C GLU A 121 15.42 59.72 -28.96
N GLY A 122 16.41 60.40 -28.38
CA GLY A 122 17.31 59.87 -27.34
C GLY A 122 16.66 59.19 -26.13
N ARG A 123 15.50 59.68 -25.65
CA ARG A 123 14.80 59.06 -24.51
C ARG A 123 14.30 57.64 -24.81
N LEU A 124 13.87 57.37 -26.04
CA LEU A 124 13.41 56.03 -26.43
C LEU A 124 14.58 55.04 -26.47
N LYS A 125 15.75 55.50 -26.92
CA LYS A 125 16.98 54.70 -26.91
C LYS A 125 17.47 54.42 -25.50
N GLU A 126 17.46 55.42 -24.61
CA GLU A 126 17.78 55.24 -23.19
C GLU A 126 16.85 54.21 -22.52
N THR A 127 15.54 54.26 -22.80
CA THR A 127 14.60 53.27 -22.26
C THR A 127 14.80 51.87 -22.83
N ALA A 128 15.14 51.74 -24.12
CA ALA A 128 15.41 50.45 -24.74
C ALA A 128 16.68 49.80 -24.17
N ASP A 129 17.73 50.59 -23.95
CA ASP A 129 18.99 50.14 -23.35
C ASP A 129 18.82 49.75 -21.87
N PHE A 130 17.98 50.49 -21.13
CA PHE A 130 17.60 50.12 -19.76
C PHE A 130 16.83 48.80 -19.68
N VAL A 131 15.84 48.60 -20.57
CA VAL A 131 15.06 47.34 -20.59
C VAL A 131 15.94 46.15 -20.99
N LEU A 132 16.84 46.31 -21.97
CA LEU A 132 17.78 45.26 -22.36
C LEU A 132 18.77 44.92 -21.25
N SER A 133 19.28 45.91 -20.51
CA SER A 133 20.17 45.67 -19.37
C SER A 133 19.46 45.05 -18.16
N ALA A 134 18.19 45.35 -17.95
CA ALA A 134 17.38 44.74 -16.90
C ALA A 134 16.87 43.31 -17.25
N ALA A 135 16.71 43.00 -18.53
CA ALA A 135 16.18 41.72 -19.01
C ALA A 135 17.20 40.56 -18.99
N ILE A 136 18.45 40.78 -18.58
CA ILE A 136 19.56 39.81 -18.67
C ILE A 136 19.47 38.66 -17.63
N ASN A 137 18.49 38.63 -16.73
CA ASN A 137 18.33 37.48 -15.82
C ASN A 137 16.98 36.75 -15.97
N PRO A 138 16.78 36.00 -17.08
CA PRO A 138 15.74 34.98 -17.15
C PRO A 138 16.01 33.81 -16.17
N ASP A 139 17.27 33.63 -15.74
CA ASP A 139 17.70 32.52 -14.87
C ASP A 139 17.38 32.72 -13.38
N THR A 140 16.99 33.93 -12.94
CA THR A 140 16.57 34.14 -11.56
C THR A 140 15.17 33.61 -11.24
N VAL A 141 14.46 33.00 -12.21
CA VAL A 141 13.06 32.60 -12.03
C VAL A 141 12.83 31.10 -11.93
N THR A 142 13.73 30.21 -12.34
CA THR A 142 13.47 28.76 -12.23
C THR A 142 14.74 27.97 -12.48
N ASP A 143 15.56 27.83 -11.44
CA ASP A 143 16.46 26.69 -11.38
C ASP A 143 15.56 25.46 -11.14
N MET A 144 15.16 24.81 -12.23
CA MET A 144 14.29 23.62 -12.17
C MET A 144 14.93 22.53 -11.32
N ASP A 145 16.26 22.49 -11.26
CA ASP A 145 17.01 21.59 -10.39
C ASP A 145 16.87 22.01 -8.91
N ALA A 146 16.83 23.31 -8.59
CA ALA A 146 16.56 23.78 -7.23
C ALA A 146 15.09 23.55 -6.82
N LEU A 147 14.12 23.67 -7.73
CA LEU A 147 12.73 23.31 -7.47
C LEU A 147 12.56 21.80 -7.30
N GLN A 148 13.27 20.99 -8.09
CA GLN A 148 13.31 19.54 -7.95
C GLN A 148 13.96 19.15 -6.60
N GLU A 149 15.07 19.77 -6.23
CA GLU A 149 15.76 19.57 -4.95
C GLU A 149 14.91 20.05 -3.76
N MET A 150 14.15 21.13 -3.91
CA MET A 150 13.17 21.57 -2.91
C MET A 150 12.02 20.58 -2.79
N LEU A 151 11.48 20.11 -3.91
CA LEU A 151 10.39 19.13 -3.92
C LEU A 151 10.83 17.80 -3.27
N ASP A 152 12.05 17.34 -3.56
CA ASP A 152 12.64 16.15 -2.96
C ASP A 152 12.94 16.35 -1.46
N ARG A 153 13.31 17.57 -1.04
CA ARG A 153 13.51 17.94 0.37
C ARG A 153 12.20 18.05 1.16
N GLU A 154 11.14 18.52 0.52
CA GLU A 154 9.86 18.86 1.13
C GLU A 154 8.89 17.67 1.14
N LEU A 155 9.01 16.75 0.18
CA LEU A 155 8.37 15.43 0.23
C LEU A 155 9.08 14.45 1.19
N GLY A 156 10.32 14.76 1.60
CA GLY A 156 11.13 13.91 2.47
C GLY A 156 11.50 12.56 1.85
N ASP A 157 12.48 11.86 2.43
CA ASP A 157 12.61 10.42 2.17
C ASP A 157 11.24 9.77 2.46
N SER A 158 10.78 8.89 1.56
CA SER A 158 9.41 8.38 1.42
C SER A 158 8.77 7.70 2.65
N ASP A 159 9.44 7.75 3.81
CA ASP A 159 9.10 7.03 5.02
C ASP A 159 8.48 7.91 6.13
N ASP A 160 8.55 9.25 6.03
CA ASP A 160 7.96 10.17 7.03
C ASP A 160 6.62 10.76 6.55
N VAL A 161 5.56 9.94 6.61
CA VAL A 161 4.19 10.44 6.42
C VAL A 161 3.81 11.31 7.63
N PRO A 162 3.43 12.60 7.45
CA PRO A 162 3.05 13.50 8.54
C PRO A 162 1.95 12.90 9.42
N ALA A 163 2.06 13.00 10.74
CA ALA A 163 1.13 12.36 11.69
C ALA A 163 -0.35 12.78 11.55
N ASP A 164 -0.61 13.85 10.79
CA ASP A 164 -1.91 14.49 10.55
C ASP A 164 -2.40 14.36 9.10
N TRP A 165 -1.76 13.55 8.26
CA TRP A 165 -2.15 13.36 6.85
C TRP A 165 -3.61 12.92 6.67
N GLU A 166 -4.18 12.25 7.67
CA GLU A 166 -5.57 11.82 7.68
C GLU A 166 -6.56 12.99 7.67
N ASP A 167 -6.17 14.15 8.18
CA ASP A 167 -7.01 15.34 8.21
C ASP A 167 -7.13 16.00 6.82
N SER A 168 -6.18 15.72 5.93
CA SER A 168 -6.19 16.20 4.53
C SER A 168 -7.11 15.39 3.60
N LEU A 169 -7.57 14.23 4.05
CA LEU A 169 -8.44 13.35 3.27
C LEU A 169 -9.84 13.94 3.09
N SER A 170 -10.47 13.61 1.95
CA SER A 170 -11.90 13.89 1.74
C SER A 170 -12.75 13.12 2.74
N ASP A 171 -13.99 13.56 2.99
CA ASP A 171 -14.89 12.88 3.93
C ASP A 171 -15.15 11.41 3.53
N GLU A 172 -15.21 11.13 2.23
CA GLU A 172 -15.35 9.78 1.68
C GLU A 172 -14.11 8.93 1.98
N ASP A 173 -12.91 9.51 1.86
CA ASP A 173 -11.64 8.81 2.12
C ASP A 173 -11.40 8.61 3.61
N LYS A 174 -11.76 9.58 4.46
CA LYS A 174 -11.78 9.45 5.92
C LYS A 174 -12.72 8.34 6.37
N LYS A 175 -13.89 8.24 5.75
CA LYS A 175 -14.84 7.16 6.02
C LYS A 175 -14.27 5.80 5.62
N ASN A 176 -13.67 5.68 4.43
CA ASN A 176 -13.00 4.46 3.98
C ASN A 176 -11.84 4.06 4.91
N LEU A 177 -11.05 5.04 5.37
CA LEU A 177 -9.93 4.82 6.30
C LEU A 177 -10.43 4.34 7.67
N ASN A 178 -11.50 4.95 8.19
CA ASN A 178 -12.12 4.54 9.45
C ASN A 178 -12.75 3.14 9.37
N GLU A 179 -13.39 2.79 8.26
CA GLU A 179 -13.88 1.43 8.02
C GLU A 179 -12.73 0.41 8.00
N ALA A 180 -11.59 0.74 7.39
CA ALA A 180 -10.39 -0.10 7.41
C ALA A 180 -9.80 -0.24 8.82
N LYS A 181 -9.69 0.86 9.59
CA LYS A 181 -9.19 0.84 10.99
C LYS A 181 -10.08 0.01 11.91
N MET A 182 -11.40 0.14 11.78
CA MET A 182 -12.37 -0.65 12.54
C MET A 182 -12.28 -2.15 12.25
N PHE A 183 -11.96 -2.52 11.01
CA PHE A 183 -11.73 -3.92 10.63
C PHE A 183 -10.47 -4.49 11.29
N VAL A 184 -9.37 -3.73 11.30
CA VAL A 184 -8.10 -4.12 11.94
C VAL A 184 -8.23 -4.23 13.47
N ALA A 185 -8.92 -3.27 14.11
CA ALA A 185 -9.15 -3.29 15.56
C ALA A 185 -9.98 -4.52 16.00
N ARG A 186 -10.95 -4.93 15.18
CA ARG A 186 -11.76 -6.14 15.41
C ARG A 186 -10.95 -7.43 15.41
N ASP A 187 -9.87 -7.51 14.64
CA ASP A 187 -8.97 -8.67 14.64
C ASP A 187 -8.00 -8.64 15.83
N GLY A 188 -7.55 -7.45 16.26
CA GLY A 188 -6.68 -7.29 17.45
C GLY A 188 -7.35 -7.68 18.77
N ASP A 189 -8.64 -7.36 18.95
CA ASP A 189 -9.41 -7.74 20.15
C ASP A 189 -9.68 -9.25 20.24
N VAL A 190 -9.70 -9.95 19.10
CA VAL A 190 -9.83 -11.42 19.06
C VAL A 190 -8.52 -12.10 19.48
N GLU A 191 -7.36 -11.55 19.13
CA GLU A 191 -6.06 -12.05 19.61
C GLU A 191 -5.82 -11.77 21.10
N LEU A 192 -6.20 -10.58 21.59
CA LEU A 192 -6.07 -10.23 23.01
C LEU A 192 -6.97 -11.09 23.91
N ASN A 193 -8.19 -11.40 23.48
CA ASN A 193 -9.08 -12.33 24.20
C ASN A 193 -8.59 -13.80 24.15
N ARG A 194 -7.85 -14.21 23.11
CA ARG A 194 -7.19 -15.53 23.04
C ARG A 194 -5.98 -15.62 23.97
N LEU A 195 -5.27 -14.52 24.22
CA LEU A 195 -4.12 -14.46 25.15
C LEU A 195 -4.53 -14.33 26.63
N GLY A 196 -5.69 -13.70 26.91
CA GLY A 196 -6.22 -13.52 28.27
C GLY A 196 -6.73 -14.80 28.95
N ASN A 197 -6.97 -15.88 28.19
CA ASN A 197 -7.58 -17.12 28.69
C ASN A 197 -6.59 -18.27 28.92
N ARG A 198 -5.29 -17.98 29.10
CA ARG A 198 -4.32 -19.01 29.53
C ARG A 198 -4.53 -19.31 31.03
N PRO A 199 -4.80 -20.57 31.44
CA PRO A 199 -4.94 -20.90 32.84
C PRO A 199 -3.65 -20.57 33.59
N ARG A 200 -3.75 -19.69 34.60
CA ARG A 200 -2.65 -19.36 35.51
C ARG A 200 -2.13 -20.66 36.12
N LYS A 201 -0.90 -21.05 35.77
CA LYS A 201 -0.17 -22.14 36.45
C LYS A 201 -0.11 -21.80 37.93
N GLN A 202 -0.86 -22.53 38.75
CA GLN A 202 -0.79 -22.39 40.20
C GLN A 202 0.63 -22.73 40.64
N LYS A 203 1.28 -21.80 41.36
CA LYS A 203 2.60 -22.02 41.94
C LYS A 203 2.51 -23.15 42.97
N PRO A 204 3.47 -24.09 42.99
CA PRO A 204 3.50 -25.12 44.02
C PRO A 204 3.78 -24.46 45.37
N LYS A 205 2.90 -24.70 46.35
CA LYS A 205 3.15 -24.35 47.75
C LYS A 205 4.31 -25.21 48.26
N LYS A 206 5.33 -24.54 48.80
CA LYS A 206 6.40 -25.15 49.59
C LYS A 206 5.85 -25.60 50.94
#